data_AF-A0A175R774-F1
#
_entry.id   AF-A0A175R774-F1
#
_cell.length_a   1.000
_cell.length_b   1.000
_cell.length_c   1.000
_cell.angle_alpha   90.00
_cell.angle_beta   90.00
_cell.angle_gamma   90.00
#
_symmetry.space_group_name_H-M   'P 1'
#
loop_
_entity.id
_entity.type
_entity.pdbx_description
1 polymer ?
#
loop_
_entity_poly.entity_id
_entity_poly.type
_entity_poly.pdbx_seq_one_letter_code
_entity_poly.pdbx_strand_id
1 'polypeptide(L)'
;MDNLAYSLKTLCQHNADGSRMTQAQRERGLSLIARELRTLGYRLPDARSIKPKHVERLVRHWQETKVSGATIKNRMGWLRWWSEKVRKASVIPRENAALGIGTRSTFKGRSAAATPADAMATLPERMRLAIRLQMAFGLR
;
A
#
# COMPACT_ATOMS: atom_id res chain seq x y z
N MET A 1 -17.56 -13.79 -1.35
CA MET A 1 -16.25 -13.30 -0.83
C MET A 1 -15.41 -14.52 -0.51
N ASP A 2 -14.15 -14.57 -0.93
CA ASP A 2 -13.25 -15.71 -0.70
C ASP A 2 -12.90 -15.87 0.81
N ASN A 3 -12.60 -17.09 1.28
CA ASN A 3 -12.38 -17.37 2.70
C ASN A 3 -11.24 -16.53 3.28
N LEU A 4 -10.11 -16.48 2.57
CA LEU A 4 -8.99 -15.63 2.94
C LEU A 4 -9.37 -14.15 2.97
N ALA A 5 -10.05 -13.66 1.93
CA ALA A 5 -10.45 -12.25 1.85
C ALA A 5 -11.38 -11.85 3.00
N TYR A 6 -12.33 -12.72 3.36
CA TYR A 6 -13.20 -12.52 4.51
C TYR A 6 -12.40 -12.51 5.82
N SER A 7 -11.53 -13.49 6.04
CA SER A 7 -10.68 -13.56 7.24
C SER A 7 -9.77 -12.34 7.39
N LEU A 8 -9.20 -11.83 6.29
CA LEU A 8 -8.39 -10.61 6.30
C LEU A 8 -9.21 -9.35 6.58
N LYS A 9 -10.44 -9.28 6.07
CA LYS A 9 -11.36 -8.18 6.38
C LYS A 9 -11.69 -8.16 7.87
N THR A 10 -12.05 -9.30 8.44
CA THR A 10 -12.29 -9.44 9.88
C THR A 10 -11.05 -9.07 10.70
N LEU A 11 -9.85 -9.47 10.25
CA LEU A 11 -8.59 -9.09 10.88
C LEU A 11 -8.40 -7.56 10.91
N CYS A 12 -8.69 -6.86 9.81
CA CYS A 12 -8.66 -5.40 9.76
C CYS A 12 -9.67 -4.75 10.70
N GLN A 13 -10.88 -5.28 10.79
CA GLN A 13 -11.94 -4.75 11.65
C GLN A 13 -11.57 -4.86 13.14
N HIS A 14 -10.93 -5.95 13.55
CA HIS A 14 -10.46 -6.13 14.93
C HIS A 14 -9.18 -5.35 15.25
N ASN A 15 -8.49 -4.80 14.25
CA ASN A 15 -7.21 -4.09 14.42
C ASN A 15 -7.25 -2.72 13.74
N ALA A 16 -7.88 -1.75 14.40
CA ALA A 16 -8.05 -0.39 13.93
C ALA A 16 -6.78 0.48 14.07
N ASP A 17 -5.64 -0.02 13.59
CA ASP A 17 -4.36 0.70 13.69
C ASP A 17 -4.26 1.81 12.63
N GLY A 18 -4.08 3.05 13.08
CA GLY A 18 -3.87 4.24 12.24
C GLY A 18 -5.15 4.99 11.86
N SER A 19 -5.03 5.98 10.97
CA SER A 19 -6.18 6.78 10.51
C SER A 19 -7.22 5.95 9.74
N ARG A 20 -8.47 6.43 9.64
CA ARG A 20 -9.52 5.79 8.80
C ARG A 20 -9.05 5.56 7.36
N MET A 21 -8.30 6.51 6.79
CA MET A 21 -7.73 6.37 5.44
C MET A 21 -6.72 5.22 5.39
N THR A 22 -5.81 5.14 6.36
CA THR A 22 -4.81 4.06 6.47
C THR A 22 -5.47 2.69 6.62
N GLN A 23 -6.49 2.59 7.47
CA GLN A 23 -7.26 1.36 7.67
C GLN A 23 -7.96 0.93 6.36
N ALA A 24 -8.64 1.86 5.68
CA ALA A 24 -9.33 1.58 4.42
C ALA A 24 -8.36 1.21 3.28
N GLN A 25 -7.16 1.79 3.23
CA GLN A 25 -6.12 1.42 2.28
C GLN A 25 -5.60 0.01 2.54
N ARG A 26 -5.37 -0.34 3.82
CA ARG A 26 -4.91 -1.67 4.23
C ARG A 26 -5.94 -2.76 3.90
N GLU A 27 -7.22 -2.55 4.20
CA GLU A 27 -8.29 -3.51 3.88
C GLU A 27 -8.38 -3.75 2.37
N ARG A 28 -8.37 -2.68 1.57
CA ARG A 28 -8.36 -2.78 0.10
C ARG A 28 -7.13 -3.52 -0.40
N GLY A 29 -5.96 -3.21 0.16
CA GLY A 29 -4.69 -3.84 -0.18
C GLY A 29 -4.67 -5.35 0.12
N LEU A 30 -5.12 -5.74 1.31
CA LEU A 30 -5.19 -7.15 1.71
C LEU A 30 -6.23 -7.93 0.90
N SER A 31 -7.36 -7.29 0.56
CA SER A 31 -8.37 -7.89 -0.33
C SER A 31 -7.83 -8.14 -1.73
N LEU A 32 -7.00 -7.23 -2.26
CA LEU A 32 -6.30 -7.42 -3.53
C LEU A 32 -5.33 -8.60 -3.44
N ILE A 33 -4.50 -8.65 -2.40
CA ILE A 33 -3.51 -9.72 -2.18
C ILE A 33 -4.20 -11.09 -2.08
N ALA A 34 -5.34 -11.19 -1.39
CA ALA A 34 -6.11 -12.43 -1.31
C ALA A 34 -6.55 -12.92 -2.70
N ARG A 35 -7.00 -12.00 -3.55
CA ARG A 35 -7.40 -12.31 -4.93
C ARG A 35 -6.20 -12.73 -5.77
N GLU A 36 -5.07 -12.02 -5.67
CA GLU A 36 -3.84 -12.37 -6.38
C GLU A 36 -3.35 -13.78 -5.99
N LEU A 37 -3.34 -14.12 -4.70
CA LEU A 37 -2.99 -15.47 -4.22
C LEU A 37 -3.87 -16.55 -4.85
N ARG A 38 -5.18 -16.30 -4.93
CA ARG A 38 -6.13 -17.21 -5.58
C ARG A 38 -5.84 -17.37 -7.07
N THR A 39 -5.59 -16.28 -7.79
CA THR A 39 -5.20 -16.32 -9.21
C THR A 39 -3.90 -17.10 -9.41
N LEU A 40 -2.98 -17.04 -8.45
CA LEU A 40 -1.73 -17.81 -8.43
C LEU A 40 -1.91 -19.27 -7.99
N GLY A 41 -3.15 -19.73 -7.77
CA GLY A 41 -3.47 -21.11 -7.42
C GLY A 41 -3.50 -21.41 -5.91
N TYR A 42 -3.30 -20.42 -5.04
CA TYR A 42 -3.31 -20.61 -3.59
C TYR A 42 -4.69 -20.35 -3.00
N ARG A 43 -5.27 -21.38 -2.39
CA ARG A 43 -6.54 -21.29 -1.65
C ARG A 43 -6.26 -21.43 -0.16
N LEU A 44 -6.03 -20.32 0.51
CA LEU A 44 -5.80 -20.30 1.95
C LEU A 44 -7.16 -20.33 2.68
N PRO A 45 -7.34 -21.20 3.69
CA PRO A 45 -8.59 -21.25 4.44
C PRO A 45 -8.79 -20.02 5.33
N ASP A 46 -7.72 -19.41 5.84
CA ASP A 46 -7.78 -18.24 6.72
C ASP A 46 -6.52 -17.35 6.65
N ALA A 47 -6.55 -16.22 7.37
CA ALA A 47 -5.42 -15.31 7.50
C ALA A 47 -4.19 -15.94 8.20
N ARG A 48 -4.38 -16.96 9.05
CA ARG A 48 -3.26 -17.63 9.74
C ARG A 48 -2.51 -18.60 8.82
N SER A 49 -3.07 -18.94 7.67
CA SER A 49 -2.51 -19.91 6.73
C SER A 49 -1.38 -19.37 5.85
N ILE A 50 -0.94 -18.13 6.08
CA ILE A 50 0.23 -17.57 5.41
C ILE A 50 1.52 -18.35 5.73
N LYS A 51 2.36 -18.53 4.71
CA LYS A 51 3.63 -19.27 4.72
C LYS A 51 4.64 -18.53 3.81
N PRO A 52 5.96 -18.72 4.00
CA PRO A 52 6.98 -18.06 3.18
C PRO A 52 6.76 -18.19 1.67
N LYS A 53 6.40 -19.39 1.19
CA LYS A 53 6.11 -19.66 -0.23
C LYS A 53 5.03 -18.74 -0.85
N HIS A 54 4.05 -18.29 -0.05
CA HIS A 54 2.99 -17.40 -0.54
C HIS A 54 3.54 -16.00 -0.78
N VAL A 55 4.41 -15.53 0.12
CA VAL A 55 5.08 -14.22 0.04
C VAL A 55 6.05 -14.21 -1.13
N GLU A 56 6.89 -15.24 -1.24
CA GLU A 56 7.85 -15.40 -2.35
C GLU A 56 7.14 -15.41 -3.70
N ARG A 57 6.04 -16.17 -3.83
CA ARG A 57 5.31 -16.24 -5.09
C ARG A 57 4.59 -14.94 -5.44
N LEU A 58 4.07 -14.21 -4.46
CA LEU A 58 3.50 -12.86 -4.67
C LEU A 58 4.57 -11.87 -5.16
N VAL A 59 5.72 -11.82 -4.48
CA VAL A 59 6.81 -10.90 -4.86
C VAL A 59 7.29 -11.21 -6.27
N ARG A 60 7.53 -12.50 -6.58
CA ARG A 60 7.90 -12.94 -7.92
C ARG A 60 6.86 -12.53 -8.96
N HIS A 61 5.57 -12.74 -8.68
CA HIS A 61 4.49 -12.34 -9.58
C HIS A 61 4.48 -10.82 -9.83
N TRP A 62 4.68 -10.00 -8.81
CA TRP A 62 4.73 -8.54 -8.96
C TRP A 62 5.95 -8.07 -9.75
N GLN A 63 7.09 -8.73 -9.59
CA GLN A 63 8.28 -8.47 -10.39
C GLN A 63 8.06 -8.87 -11.85
N GLU A 64 7.51 -10.06 -12.11
CA GLU A 64 7.18 -10.57 -13.46
C GLU A 64 6.18 -9.63 -14.19
N THR A 65 5.21 -9.10 -13.46
CA THR A 65 4.21 -8.14 -13.98
C THR A 65 4.68 -6.68 -13.98
N LYS A 66 5.96 -6.43 -13.68
CA LYS A 66 6.59 -5.09 -13.69
C LYS A 66 5.87 -4.07 -12.81
N VAL A 67 5.31 -4.50 -11.68
CA VAL A 67 4.76 -3.58 -10.67
C VAL A 67 5.88 -2.70 -10.13
N SER A 68 5.61 -1.39 -9.97
CA SER A 68 6.63 -0.44 -9.51
C SER A 68 7.20 -0.85 -8.14
N GLY A 69 8.49 -0.60 -7.93
CA GLY A 69 9.15 -0.91 -6.65
C GLY A 69 8.52 -0.17 -5.46
N ALA A 70 7.96 1.02 -5.67
CA ALA A 70 7.21 1.74 -4.64
C ALA A 70 5.92 1.01 -4.26
N THR A 71 5.17 0.53 -5.26
CA THR A 71 3.95 -0.24 -5.05
C THR A 71 4.24 -1.58 -4.37
N ILE A 72 5.31 -2.29 -4.77
CA ILE A 72 5.73 -3.55 -4.13
C ILE A 72 6.04 -3.32 -2.64
N LYS A 73 6.75 -2.24 -2.29
CA LYS A 73 7.04 -1.89 -0.89
C LYS A 73 5.79 -1.59 -0.08
N ASN A 74 4.82 -0.87 -0.65
CA ASN A 74 3.54 -0.62 0.01
C ASN A 74 2.79 -1.93 0.29
N ARG A 75 2.74 -2.84 -0.69
CA ARG A 75 2.15 -4.17 -0.54
C ARG A 75 2.89 -5.01 0.51
N MET A 76 4.22 -4.95 0.55
CA MET A 76 5.02 -5.59 1.60
C MET A 76 4.73 -5.04 2.99
N GLY A 77 4.44 -3.74 3.13
CA GLY A 77 3.99 -3.16 4.38
C GLY A 77 2.70 -3.80 4.89
N TRP A 78 1.73 -4.02 4.00
CA TRP A 78 0.49 -4.73 4.35
C TRP A 78 0.72 -6.20 4.68
N LEU A 79 1.59 -6.90 3.94
CA LEU A 79 1.95 -8.29 4.22
C LEU A 79 2.61 -8.44 5.60
N ARG A 80 3.52 -7.54 5.97
CA ARG A 80 4.17 -7.54 7.29
C ARG A 80 3.20 -7.26 8.41
N TRP A 81 2.33 -6.27 8.23
CA TRP A 81 1.26 -6.01 9.20
C TRP A 81 0.37 -7.24 9.36
N TRP A 82 -0.03 -7.88 8.25
CA TRP A 82 -0.84 -9.10 8.31
C TRP A 82 -0.11 -10.22 9.06
N SER A 83 1.14 -10.52 8.70
CA SER A 83 1.90 -11.60 9.34
C SER A 83 2.13 -11.35 10.83
N GLU A 84 2.35 -10.10 11.23
CA GLU A 84 2.45 -9.68 12.63
C GLU A 84 1.15 -9.93 13.40
N LYS A 85 -0.01 -9.51 12.85
CA LYS A 85 -1.30 -9.68 13.50
C LYS A 85 -1.73 -11.13 13.68
N VAL A 86 -1.20 -12.05 12.87
CA VAL A 86 -1.41 -13.50 13.03
C VAL A 86 -0.26 -14.20 13.77
N ARG A 87 0.65 -13.43 14.38
CA ARG A 87 1.82 -13.92 15.15
C ARG A 87 2.76 -14.82 14.33
N LYS A 88 2.93 -14.50 13.05
CA LYS A 88 3.79 -15.21 12.10
C LYS A 88 4.77 -14.26 11.41
N ALA A 89 5.31 -13.27 12.13
CA ALA A 89 6.24 -12.29 11.55
C ALA A 89 7.44 -12.93 10.84
N SER A 90 7.91 -14.08 11.33
CA SER A 90 9.04 -14.85 10.74
C SER A 90 8.77 -15.41 9.34
N VAL A 91 7.53 -15.41 8.85
CA VAL A 91 7.21 -15.87 7.48
C VAL A 91 7.65 -14.88 6.40
N ILE A 92 8.04 -13.66 6.80
CA ILE A 92 8.53 -12.62 5.90
C ILE A 92 9.93 -12.21 6.37
N PRO A 93 10.94 -12.25 5.50
CA PRO A 93 12.26 -11.71 5.82
C PRO A 93 12.19 -10.25 6.30
N ARG A 94 13.00 -9.94 7.32
CA ARG A 94 13.08 -8.58 7.89
C ARG A 94 13.43 -7.55 6.81
N GLU A 95 14.37 -7.90 5.95
CA GLU A 95 14.86 -7.03 4.89
C GLU A 95 14.23 -7.32 3.54
N ASN A 96 13.87 -6.26 2.82
CA ASN A 96 13.36 -6.33 1.45
C ASN A 96 14.40 -6.86 0.46
N ALA A 97 15.69 -6.67 0.74
CA ALA A 97 16.79 -7.15 -0.10
C ALA A 97 16.79 -8.67 -0.24
N ALA A 98 16.43 -9.41 0.82
CA ALA A 98 16.29 -10.86 0.80
C ALA A 98 15.19 -11.37 -0.16
N LEU A 99 14.28 -10.48 -0.60
CA LEU A 99 13.22 -10.77 -1.55
C LEU A 99 13.51 -10.16 -2.95
N GLY A 100 14.73 -9.68 -3.19
CA GLY A 100 15.11 -9.02 -4.45
C GLY A 100 14.40 -7.68 -4.69
N ILE A 101 13.87 -7.05 -3.64
CA ILE A 101 13.17 -5.76 -3.76
C ILE A 101 14.20 -4.65 -3.54
N GLY A 102 14.57 -3.97 -4.63
CA GLY A 102 15.59 -2.91 -4.61
C GLY A 102 15.29 -1.74 -3.66
N THR A 103 16.34 -1.04 -3.23
CA THR A 103 16.27 0.12 -2.31
C THR A 103 15.50 1.29 -2.93
N ARG A 104 14.88 2.15 -2.11
CA ARG A 104 14.11 3.30 -2.60
C ARG A 104 15.11 4.34 -3.10
N SER A 105 15.03 4.76 -4.36
CA SER A 105 15.54 6.09 -4.73
C SER A 105 14.54 7.11 -4.19
N THR A 106 14.98 8.01 -3.32
CA THR A 106 14.17 9.16 -2.96
C THR A 106 14.00 10.01 -4.21
N PHE A 107 12.76 10.45 -4.48
CA PHE A 107 12.54 11.44 -5.52
C PHE A 107 13.30 12.70 -5.10
N LYS A 108 14.37 13.03 -5.82
CA LYS A 108 15.22 14.21 -5.58
C LYS A 108 14.73 15.45 -6.34
N GLY A 109 13.59 15.35 -7.03
CA GLY A 109 13.01 16.47 -7.77
C GLY A 109 12.26 17.44 -6.87
N ARG A 110 11.99 18.64 -7.39
CA ARG A 110 11.17 19.66 -6.72
C ARG A 110 9.70 19.38 -7.01
N SER A 111 8.99 18.73 -6.09
CA SER A 111 7.53 18.51 -6.22
C SER A 111 6.69 19.69 -5.73
N ALA A 112 7.32 20.71 -5.13
CA ALA A 112 6.68 21.93 -4.69
C ALA A 112 7.05 23.07 -5.65
N ALA A 113 6.07 23.54 -6.43
CA ALA A 113 6.19 24.71 -7.29
C ALA A 113 5.05 25.67 -6.97
N ALA A 114 5.34 26.97 -7.00
CA ALA A 114 4.31 28.00 -6.91
C ALA A 114 3.44 27.97 -8.16
N THR A 115 2.12 28.09 -7.99
CA THR A 115 1.22 28.22 -9.14
C THR A 115 1.45 29.60 -9.79
N PRO A 116 1.74 29.66 -11.09
CA PRO A 116 1.89 30.92 -11.82
C PRO A 116 0.62 31.78 -11.79
N ALA A 117 0.77 33.10 -11.81
CA ALA A 117 -0.34 34.04 -11.68
C ALA A 117 -1.32 33.99 -12.86
N ASP A 118 -0.81 33.75 -14.07
CA ASP A 118 -1.56 33.55 -15.31
C ASP A 118 -2.42 32.28 -15.24
N ALA A 119 -1.85 31.16 -14.79
CA ALA A 119 -2.59 29.92 -14.58
C ALA A 119 -3.69 30.10 -13.53
N MET A 120 -3.41 30.80 -12.43
CA MET A 120 -4.38 31.08 -11.38
C MET A 120 -5.50 32.01 -11.85
N ALA A 121 -5.23 32.97 -12.74
CA ALA A 121 -6.24 33.89 -13.24
C ALA A 121 -7.38 33.19 -14.01
N THR A 122 -7.12 32.01 -14.60
CA THR A 122 -8.12 31.21 -15.33
C THR A 122 -9.10 30.45 -14.42
N LEU A 123 -8.82 30.38 -13.11
CA LEU A 123 -9.60 29.55 -12.18
C LEU A 123 -10.78 30.32 -11.56
N PRO A 124 -11.85 29.61 -11.16
CA PRO A 124 -12.93 30.19 -10.37
C PRO A 124 -12.42 30.84 -9.08
N GLU A 125 -13.12 31.88 -8.63
CA GLU A 125 -12.71 32.70 -7.47
C GLU A 125 -12.35 31.89 -6.22
N ARG A 126 -13.17 30.91 -5.85
CA ARG A 126 -12.93 30.06 -4.67
C ARG A 126 -11.65 29.24 -4.79
N MET A 127 -11.31 28.77 -5.99
CA MET A 127 -10.07 28.03 -6.24
C MET A 127 -8.85 28.94 -6.16
N ARG A 128 -8.95 30.17 -6.69
CA ARG A 128 -7.89 31.18 -6.55
C ARG A 128 -7.58 31.48 -5.09
N LEU A 129 -8.61 31.68 -4.27
CA LEU A 129 -8.44 31.90 -2.83
C LEU A 129 -7.81 30.70 -2.13
N ALA A 130 -8.27 29.48 -2.44
CA ALA A 130 -7.71 28.26 -1.87
C ALA A 130 -6.21 28.09 -2.20
N ILE A 131 -5.80 28.32 -3.45
CA ILE A 131 -4.39 28.25 -3.86
C ILE A 131 -3.55 29.33 -3.17
N ARG A 132 -4.06 30.57 -3.05
CA ARG A 132 -3.36 31.65 -2.33
C ARG A 132 -3.14 31.28 -0.86
N LEU A 133 -4.15 30.73 -0.19
CA LEU A 133 -4.03 30.24 1.18
C LEU A 133 -3.04 29.07 1.27
N GLN A 134 -3.07 28.14 0.31
CA GLN A 134 -2.15 27.02 0.25
C GLN A 134 -0.69 27.49 0.14
N MET A 135 -0.42 28.46 -0.74
CA MET A 135 0.91 29.05 -0.94
C MET A 135 1.38 29.88 0.26
N ALA A 136 0.50 30.66 0.88
CA ALA A 136 0.85 31.53 2.00
C ALA A 136 1.10 30.76 3.30
N PHE A 137 0.35 29.67 3.53
CA PHE A 137 0.36 28.94 4.80
C PHE A 137 0.93 27.51 4.71
N GLY A 138 1.29 27.04 3.52
CA GLY A 138 1.87 25.70 3.34
C GLY A 138 0.87 24.56 3.58
N LEU A 139 -0.42 24.79 3.32
CA LEU A 139 -1.47 23.79 3.49
C LEU A 139 -1.34 22.66 2.44
N ARG A 140 -1.87 21.48 2.76
CA ARG A 140 -1.91 20.31 1.85
C ARG A 140 -3.30 20.05 1.33
#